data_AF-A0A660QSR5-F1
#
_entry.id   AF-A0A660QSR5-F1
#
_cell.length_a   1.000
_cell.length_b   1.000
_cell.length_c   1.000
_cell.angle_alpha   90.00
_cell.angle_beta   90.00
_cell.angle_gamma   90.00
#
_symmetry.space_group_name_H-M   'P 1'
#
loop_
_entity.id
_entity.type
_entity.pdbx_description
1 polymer ?
#
loop_
_entity_poly.entity_id
_entity_poly.type
_entity_poly.pdbx_seq_one_letter_code
_entity_poly.pdbx_strand_id
1 'polypeptide(L)'
;MKKYVWIISVAILALFLFSCGPVARPITSINAFLVEVTASSVDQDVKNLFTSCENYTTPAVKMLFYNLDNPPTGFSEREGLFSNGMASDNSVYALNQYKGQCGTTIFAVSDLEDYSATDPRNYTPTADLTFYLKPNDPFGLSYTMVVDDKAKSKVVITKYVLAEFEVKDDVYSVTEVQVVSDISNLTLLTNITDLSKGYALFRTDNDIVVDCEVIVPR
;
A
#
# COMPACT_ATOMS: atom_id res chain seq x y z
N MET A 1 2.84 -24.46 -57.31
CA MET A 1 3.37 -24.78 -55.96
C MET A 1 4.26 -23.68 -55.35
N LYS A 2 5.10 -22.95 -56.11
CA LYS A 2 6.03 -21.94 -55.55
C LYS A 2 5.40 -20.70 -54.86
N LYS A 3 4.17 -20.31 -55.20
CA LYS A 3 3.49 -19.12 -54.61
C LYS A 3 2.93 -19.35 -53.20
N TYR A 4 2.57 -20.59 -52.85
CA TYR A 4 2.00 -20.92 -51.54
C TYR A 4 3.07 -21.10 -50.46
N VAL A 5 4.30 -21.49 -50.85
CA VAL A 5 5.44 -21.63 -49.93
C VAL A 5 5.83 -20.27 -49.33
N TRP A 6 5.79 -19.19 -50.11
CA TRP A 6 6.11 -17.84 -49.61
C TRP A 6 5.08 -17.31 -48.61
N ILE A 7 3.79 -17.58 -48.81
CA ILE A 7 2.71 -17.14 -47.90
C ILE A 7 2.81 -17.88 -46.56
N ILE A 8 3.10 -19.17 -46.59
CA ILE A 8 3.27 -19.99 -45.39
C ILE A 8 4.50 -19.54 -44.57
N SER A 9 5.61 -19.21 -45.23
CA SER A 9 6.81 -18.72 -44.54
C SER A 9 6.62 -17.35 -43.88
N VAL A 10 5.87 -16.42 -44.49
CA VAL A 10 5.56 -15.12 -43.89
C VAL A 10 4.58 -15.25 -42.73
N ALA A 11 3.59 -16.15 -42.82
CA ALA A 11 2.65 -16.41 -41.74
C ALA A 11 3.33 -17.04 -40.51
N ILE A 12 4.26 -17.97 -40.70
CA ILE A 12 5.06 -18.56 -39.62
C ILE A 12 6.00 -17.53 -39.00
N LEU A 13 6.66 -16.68 -39.81
CA LEU A 13 7.54 -15.62 -39.32
C LEU A 13 6.75 -14.57 -38.51
N ALA A 14 5.54 -14.22 -38.93
CA ALA A 14 4.63 -13.36 -38.17
C ALA A 14 4.24 -14.00 -36.83
N LEU A 15 3.89 -15.29 -36.81
CA LEU A 15 3.60 -16.04 -35.58
C LEU A 15 4.78 -16.06 -34.60
N PHE A 16 6.03 -16.15 -35.08
CA PHE A 16 7.21 -16.04 -34.23
C PHE A 16 7.42 -14.61 -33.68
N LEU A 17 7.15 -13.58 -34.48
CA LEU A 17 7.27 -12.18 -34.03
C LEU A 17 6.19 -11.79 -33.01
N PHE A 18 4.99 -12.38 -33.07
CA PHE A 18 3.94 -12.21 -32.04
C PHE A 18 4.13 -13.10 -30.81
N SER A 19 4.98 -14.15 -30.87
CA SER A 19 5.26 -15.01 -29.71
C SER A 19 6.14 -14.34 -28.63
N CYS A 20 6.78 -13.22 -28.97
CA CYS A 20 7.55 -12.36 -28.05
C CYS A 20 6.78 -11.09 -27.66
N GLY A 21 5.45 -11.10 -27.74
CA GLY A 21 4.64 -10.03 -27.14
C GLY A 21 4.97 -9.91 -25.65
N PRO A 22 5.13 -8.70 -25.10
CA PRO A 22 5.40 -8.52 -23.68
C PRO A 22 4.24 -9.11 -22.89
N VAL A 23 4.48 -10.24 -22.24
CA VAL A 23 3.52 -10.81 -21.28
C VAL A 23 3.51 -9.89 -20.07
N ALA A 24 2.33 -9.32 -19.78
CA ALA A 24 2.14 -8.52 -18.60
C ALA A 24 2.57 -9.29 -17.35
N ARG A 25 3.32 -8.61 -16.48
CA ARG A 25 3.84 -9.19 -15.25
C ARG A 25 2.96 -8.80 -14.07
N PRO A 26 2.94 -9.60 -13.00
CA PRO A 26 2.38 -9.17 -11.74
C PRO A 26 2.97 -7.82 -11.28
N ILE A 27 2.11 -6.97 -10.73
CA ILE A 27 2.52 -5.76 -10.03
C ILE A 27 2.71 -6.14 -8.57
N THR A 28 3.96 -6.29 -8.16
CA THR A 28 4.31 -6.69 -6.79
C THR A 28 4.21 -5.49 -5.85
N SER A 29 3.82 -5.77 -4.60
CA SER A 29 3.98 -4.81 -3.51
C SER A 29 5.45 -4.60 -3.14
N ILE A 30 5.66 -3.55 -2.36
CA ILE A 30 6.85 -3.31 -1.57
C ILE A 30 6.49 -3.47 -0.09
N ASN A 31 7.33 -4.17 0.63
CA ASN A 31 7.23 -4.25 2.07
C ASN A 31 7.72 -2.92 2.67
N ALA A 32 6.92 -2.27 3.51
CA ALA A 32 7.16 -0.90 3.95
C ALA A 32 6.92 -0.68 5.45
N PHE A 33 7.59 0.31 6.01
CA PHE A 33 7.22 0.93 7.27
C PHE A 33 6.09 1.94 7.02
N LEU A 34 4.98 1.78 7.73
CA LEU A 34 3.80 2.60 7.54
C LEU A 34 3.76 3.78 8.51
N VAL A 35 3.66 4.98 7.93
CA VAL A 35 3.30 6.22 8.61
C VAL A 35 1.90 6.63 8.16
N GLU A 36 1.07 7.07 9.09
CA GLU A 36 -0.29 7.50 8.80
C GLU A 36 -0.49 8.89 9.39
N VAL A 37 -1.07 9.79 8.60
CA VAL A 37 -1.35 11.17 9.00
C VAL A 37 -2.84 11.42 8.88
N THR A 38 -3.45 11.94 9.93
CA THR A 38 -4.84 12.41 9.90
C THR A 38 -4.84 13.93 9.98
N ALA A 39 -5.35 14.60 8.96
CA ALA A 39 -5.53 16.05 9.00
C ALA A 39 -6.68 16.55 8.14
N SER A 40 -7.17 17.75 8.41
CA SER A 40 -8.24 18.42 7.66
C SER A 40 -7.79 18.83 6.25
N SER A 41 -6.48 19.10 6.06
CA SER A 41 -5.93 19.52 4.77
C SER A 41 -4.46 19.13 4.59
N VAL A 42 -3.97 19.18 3.35
CA VAL A 42 -2.55 18.96 3.02
C VAL A 42 -1.82 20.30 3.04
N ASP A 43 -1.26 20.64 4.19
CA ASP A 43 -0.42 21.83 4.37
C ASP A 43 1.07 21.56 4.06
N GLN A 44 1.92 22.58 4.25
CA GLN A 44 3.35 22.46 4.00
C GLN A 44 4.03 21.46 4.92
N ASP A 45 3.57 21.32 6.16
CA ASP A 45 4.17 20.41 7.13
C ASP A 45 3.86 18.96 6.75
N VAL A 46 2.63 18.67 6.30
CA VAL A 46 2.24 17.35 5.80
C VAL A 46 3.08 16.99 4.57
N LYS A 47 3.27 17.95 3.64
CA LYS A 47 4.13 17.75 2.46
C LYS A 47 5.59 17.52 2.80
N ASN A 48 6.11 18.24 3.80
CA ASN A 48 7.48 18.03 4.29
C ASN A 48 7.64 16.63 4.86
N LEU A 49 6.71 16.18 5.71
CA LEU A 49 6.72 14.83 6.28
C LEU A 49 6.61 13.76 5.19
N PHE A 50 5.73 13.95 4.20
CA PHE A 50 5.60 13.04 3.07
C PHE A 50 6.92 12.92 2.30
N THR A 51 7.53 14.05 1.96
CA THR A 51 8.82 14.11 1.26
C THR A 51 9.91 13.42 2.08
N SER A 52 9.93 13.63 3.39
CA SER A 52 10.85 12.94 4.28
C SER A 52 10.62 11.43 4.22
N CYS A 53 9.38 10.93 4.27
CA CYS A 53 9.09 9.50 4.17
C CYS A 53 9.53 8.91 2.82
N GLU A 54 9.24 9.59 1.71
CA GLU A 54 9.59 9.11 0.37
C GLU A 54 11.10 9.04 0.11
N ASN A 55 11.90 9.84 0.82
CA ASN A 55 13.36 9.81 0.72
C ASN A 55 13.99 8.58 1.42
N TYR A 56 13.27 7.86 2.28
CA TYR A 56 13.77 6.66 2.95
C TYR A 56 13.45 5.42 2.13
N THR A 57 14.52 4.79 1.62
CA THR A 57 14.42 3.63 0.72
C THR A 57 14.83 2.31 1.36
N THR A 58 15.46 2.33 2.55
CA THR A 58 15.87 1.11 3.27
C THR A 58 15.88 1.36 4.79
N PRO A 59 14.84 0.93 5.54
CA PRO A 59 13.60 0.34 5.02
C PRO A 59 12.80 1.36 4.18
N ALA A 60 11.98 0.86 3.25
CA ALA A 60 11.06 1.73 2.52
C ALA A 60 10.03 2.29 3.51
N VAL A 61 9.84 3.61 3.53
CA VAL A 61 8.80 4.26 4.35
C VAL A 61 7.70 4.76 3.43
N LYS A 62 6.44 4.55 3.81
CA LYS A 62 5.27 5.04 3.07
C LYS A 62 4.33 5.75 4.02
N MET A 63 3.92 6.95 3.63
CA MET A 63 2.97 7.77 4.38
C MET A 63 1.60 7.70 3.71
N LEU A 64 0.56 7.37 4.46
CA LEU A 64 -0.84 7.48 4.04
C LEU A 64 -1.49 8.68 4.72
N PHE A 65 -2.19 9.50 3.94
CA PHE A 65 -2.90 10.67 4.40
C PHE A 65 -4.42 10.41 4.45
N TYR A 66 -5.02 10.64 5.61
CA TYR A 66 -6.45 10.56 5.84
C TYR A 66 -7.01 11.98 6.03
N ASN A 67 -7.85 12.42 5.09
CA ASN A 67 -8.48 13.73 5.14
C ASN A 67 -9.64 13.73 6.14
N LEU A 68 -9.60 14.59 7.17
CA LEU A 68 -10.67 14.65 8.18
C LEU A 68 -11.89 15.48 7.75
N ASP A 69 -11.73 16.45 6.87
CA ASP A 69 -12.84 17.23 6.31
C ASP A 69 -13.64 16.43 5.26
N ASN A 70 -12.97 15.49 4.59
CA ASN A 70 -13.58 14.54 3.67
C ASN A 70 -13.02 13.12 3.88
N PRO A 71 -13.46 12.42 4.94
CA PRO A 71 -12.94 11.11 5.31
C PRO A 71 -13.10 10.06 4.21
N PRO A 72 -12.13 9.14 4.05
CA PRO A 72 -12.28 8.03 3.13
C PRO A 72 -13.45 7.15 3.52
N THR A 73 -13.99 6.42 2.55
CA THR A 73 -15.02 5.43 2.81
C THR A 73 -14.47 4.37 3.78
N GLY A 74 -15.24 4.02 4.82
CA GLY A 74 -14.82 3.05 5.85
C GLY A 74 -13.85 3.59 6.92
N PHE A 75 -13.55 4.90 6.91
CA PHE A 75 -12.62 5.50 7.88
C PHE A 75 -12.99 5.28 9.35
N SER A 76 -14.27 5.25 9.70
CA SER A 76 -14.73 5.05 11.08
C SER A 76 -14.21 3.76 11.72
N GLU A 77 -14.03 2.70 10.93
CA GLU A 77 -13.47 1.45 11.44
C GLU A 77 -11.96 1.54 11.63
N ARG A 78 -11.27 2.27 10.74
CA ARG A 78 -9.83 2.54 10.82
C ARG A 78 -9.49 3.42 12.01
N GLU A 79 -10.26 4.48 12.22
CA GLU A 79 -10.05 5.47 13.29
C GLU A 79 -9.98 4.79 14.66
N GLY A 80 -10.88 3.83 14.90
CA GLY A 80 -10.94 3.08 16.15
C GLY A 80 -9.73 2.20 16.46
N LEU A 81 -8.83 1.99 15.49
CA LEU A 81 -7.59 1.24 15.71
C LEU A 81 -6.43 2.12 16.17
N PHE A 82 -6.42 3.43 15.90
CA PHE A 82 -5.30 4.29 16.30
C PHE A 82 -5.10 4.29 17.81
N SER A 83 -3.84 4.16 18.25
CA SER A 83 -3.55 4.17 19.69
C SER A 83 -3.93 5.52 20.29
N ASN A 84 -4.69 5.47 21.39
CA ASN A 84 -5.34 6.61 22.04
C ASN A 84 -6.48 7.28 21.26
N GLY A 85 -6.99 6.63 20.19
CA GLY A 85 -7.98 7.22 19.30
C GLY A 85 -7.43 8.41 18.52
N MET A 86 -8.29 9.07 17.74
CA MET A 86 -7.88 10.26 17.00
C MET A 86 -7.54 11.40 17.96
N ALA A 87 -6.25 11.71 18.12
CA ALA A 87 -5.79 12.66 19.12
C ALA A 87 -6.18 14.12 18.79
N SER A 88 -6.12 14.50 17.51
CA SER A 88 -6.40 15.86 17.01
C SER A 88 -6.19 15.97 15.48
N ASP A 89 -6.48 17.15 14.90
CA ASP A 89 -5.97 17.52 13.57
C ASP A 89 -4.43 17.43 13.52
N ASN A 90 -3.88 17.20 12.32
CA ASN A 90 -2.46 17.01 12.05
C ASN A 90 -1.77 15.88 12.84
N SER A 91 -2.51 14.88 13.31
CA SER A 91 -1.91 13.77 14.06
C SER A 91 -1.09 12.83 13.17
N VAL A 92 0.07 12.43 13.66
CA VAL A 92 0.97 11.47 13.02
C VAL A 92 0.98 10.18 13.83
N TYR A 93 0.79 9.07 13.14
CA TYR A 93 0.85 7.72 13.68
C TYR A 93 1.91 6.93 12.94
N ALA A 94 2.67 6.13 13.68
CA ALA A 94 3.61 5.19 13.11
C ALA A 94 3.37 3.82 13.72
N LEU A 95 3.18 2.82 12.85
CA LEU A 95 2.74 1.49 13.25
C LEU A 95 1.46 1.53 14.11
N ASN A 96 0.51 2.39 13.73
CA ASN A 96 -0.76 2.62 14.43
C ASN A 96 -0.62 3.27 15.83
N GLN A 97 0.58 3.73 16.19
CA GLN A 97 0.83 4.38 17.48
C GLN A 97 0.94 5.90 17.31
N TYR A 98 0.23 6.68 18.13
CA TYR A 98 0.34 8.14 18.10
C TYR A 98 1.76 8.59 18.41
N LYS A 99 2.29 9.47 17.56
CA LYS A 99 3.66 9.96 17.64
C LYS A 99 3.74 11.46 17.90
N GLY A 100 2.77 12.24 17.44
CA GLY A 100 2.75 13.68 17.65
C GLY A 100 1.90 14.40 16.61
N GLN A 101 2.08 15.71 16.51
CA GLN A 101 1.44 16.54 15.50
C GLN A 101 2.45 16.98 14.45
N CYS A 102 2.04 16.91 13.18
CA CYS A 102 2.73 17.51 12.06
C CYS A 102 2.90 19.03 12.28
N GLY A 103 4.07 19.59 11.95
CA GLY A 103 4.37 21.02 12.10
C GLY A 103 4.88 21.46 13.48
N THR A 104 4.71 20.64 14.52
CA THR A 104 5.44 20.82 15.79
C THR A 104 6.88 20.35 15.62
N THR A 105 7.85 21.06 16.22
CA THR A 105 9.31 20.94 16.06
C THR A 105 9.72 19.67 15.30
N ILE A 106 9.65 19.80 13.97
CA ILE A 106 9.80 18.80 12.91
C ILE A 106 9.90 17.37 13.44
N PHE A 107 8.79 16.63 13.35
CA PHE A 107 8.81 15.17 13.35
C PHE A 107 9.74 14.71 12.22
N ALA A 108 11.01 14.50 12.52
CA ALA A 108 11.95 13.99 11.54
C ALA A 108 11.64 12.50 11.39
N VAL A 109 11.79 11.95 10.18
CA VAL A 109 11.71 10.49 10.01
C VAL A 109 12.80 9.79 10.84
N SER A 110 13.90 10.47 11.16
CA SER A 110 14.88 10.00 12.16
C SER A 110 14.31 9.90 13.58
N ASP A 111 13.27 10.66 13.93
CA ASP A 111 12.59 10.50 15.22
C ASP A 111 11.70 9.25 15.20
N LEU A 112 11.18 8.85 14.04
CA LEU A 112 10.57 7.52 13.87
C LEU A 112 11.60 6.40 14.10
N GLU A 113 12.89 6.67 13.87
CA GLU A 113 14.01 5.77 14.18
C GLU A 113 14.36 5.70 15.68
N ASP A 114 13.84 6.59 16.53
CA ASP A 114 14.06 6.58 18.00
C ASP A 114 12.80 6.14 18.79
N TYR A 115 11.59 6.28 18.22
CA TYR A 115 10.30 6.03 18.89
C TYR A 115 9.78 4.59 18.86
N SER A 116 10.71 3.65 18.90
CA SER A 116 10.41 2.31 19.36
C SER A 116 10.36 2.28 20.88
N ALA A 117 9.33 1.68 21.42
CA ALA A 117 9.49 1.01 22.69
C ALA A 117 9.99 -0.43 22.40
N THR A 118 11.10 -0.69 21.70
CA THR A 118 12.46 -0.25 22.12
C THR A 118 13.64 -0.21 21.08
N ASP A 119 13.54 -0.62 19.81
CA ASP A 119 14.43 -0.12 18.71
C ASP A 119 13.77 -0.31 17.32
N PRO A 120 13.54 0.69 16.45
CA PRO A 120 12.95 0.47 15.12
C PRO A 120 13.98 -0.05 14.12
N ARG A 121 15.26 -0.13 14.50
CA ARG A 121 16.26 -0.98 13.81
C ARG A 121 15.95 -2.48 13.98
N ASN A 122 14.97 -2.86 14.81
CA ASN A 122 14.47 -4.24 14.95
C ASN A 122 13.05 -4.46 14.39
N TYR A 123 12.36 -3.42 13.89
CA TYR A 123 11.16 -3.63 13.09
C TYR A 123 11.59 -4.11 11.71
N THR A 124 11.69 -5.43 11.58
CA THR A 124 11.71 -6.08 10.29
C THR A 124 10.28 -6.55 10.07
N PRO A 125 9.54 -5.96 9.11
CA PRO A 125 8.25 -6.52 8.76
C PRO A 125 8.42 -8.01 8.50
N THR A 126 7.48 -8.81 9.01
CA THR A 126 7.64 -10.26 9.01
C THR A 126 7.67 -10.86 7.61
N ALA A 127 7.24 -10.11 6.59
CA ALA A 127 7.06 -10.55 5.20
C ALA A 127 6.20 -11.82 5.12
N ASP A 128 5.26 -11.94 6.05
CA ASP A 128 4.27 -13.02 6.11
C ASP A 128 3.06 -12.69 5.23
N LEU A 129 2.78 -11.40 5.02
CA LEU A 129 1.80 -10.94 4.04
C LEU A 129 2.35 -11.10 2.62
N THR A 130 1.50 -11.61 1.73
CA THR A 130 1.72 -11.58 0.29
C THR A 130 0.67 -10.66 -0.32
N PHE A 131 1.08 -9.68 -1.11
CA PHE A 131 0.18 -8.75 -1.75
C PHE A 131 0.67 -8.38 -3.16
N TYR A 132 -0.17 -8.57 -4.18
CA TYR A 132 0.18 -8.18 -5.54
C TYR A 132 -1.05 -8.09 -6.43
N LEU A 133 -0.90 -7.42 -7.58
CA LEU A 133 -1.89 -7.44 -8.64
C LEU A 133 -1.46 -8.45 -9.72
N LYS A 134 -2.31 -9.44 -9.97
CA LYS A 134 -2.13 -10.44 -11.03
C LYS A 134 -2.82 -9.96 -12.31
N PRO A 135 -2.15 -9.89 -13.46
CA PRO A 135 -2.81 -9.56 -14.72
C PRO A 135 -3.85 -10.62 -15.07
N ASN A 136 -5.03 -10.18 -15.50
CA ASN A 136 -6.11 -11.05 -15.96
C ASN A 136 -5.93 -11.48 -17.42
N ASP A 137 -5.17 -10.71 -18.18
CA ASP A 137 -4.92 -10.92 -19.61
C ASP A 137 -3.43 -10.74 -19.95
N PRO A 138 -2.95 -11.29 -21.07
CA PRO A 138 -1.53 -11.22 -21.46
C PRO A 138 -1.01 -9.80 -21.68
N PHE A 139 -1.88 -8.80 -21.87
CA PHE A 139 -1.52 -7.41 -22.13
C PHE A 139 -1.61 -6.53 -20.88
N GLY A 140 -2.15 -7.05 -19.77
CA GLY A 140 -2.26 -6.33 -18.51
C GLY A 140 -3.23 -5.16 -18.58
N LEU A 141 -4.35 -5.32 -19.30
CA LEU A 141 -5.42 -4.32 -19.37
C LEU A 141 -6.27 -4.30 -18.10
N SER A 142 -6.30 -5.42 -17.38
CA SER A 142 -6.93 -5.50 -16.07
C SER A 142 -6.14 -6.42 -15.14
N TYR A 143 -6.28 -6.17 -13.83
CA TYR A 143 -5.64 -6.96 -12.80
C TYR A 143 -6.63 -7.40 -11.71
N THR A 144 -6.33 -8.54 -11.10
CA THR A 144 -6.96 -9.02 -9.88
C THR A 144 -6.01 -8.85 -8.71
N MET A 145 -6.52 -8.31 -7.62
CA MET A 145 -5.81 -8.22 -6.35
C MET A 145 -5.68 -9.62 -5.72
N VAL A 146 -4.47 -9.96 -5.28
CA VAL A 146 -4.18 -11.22 -4.59
C VAL A 146 -3.54 -10.89 -3.25
N VAL A 147 -4.10 -11.46 -2.18
CA VAL A 147 -3.62 -11.34 -0.81
C VAL A 147 -3.46 -12.73 -0.19
N ASP A 148 -2.49 -12.90 0.70
CA ASP A 148 -2.34 -14.08 1.55
C ASP A 148 -1.60 -13.70 2.85
N ASP A 149 -1.78 -14.48 3.92
CA ASP A 149 -1.06 -14.32 5.19
C ASP A 149 -0.56 -15.69 5.70
N LYS A 150 0.76 -15.88 5.61
CA LYS A 150 1.44 -17.12 6.05
C LYS A 150 1.53 -17.26 7.57
N ALA A 151 1.30 -16.19 8.32
CA ALA A 151 1.33 -16.19 9.78
C ALA A 151 -0.06 -16.22 10.42
N LYS A 152 -1.14 -16.38 9.64
CA LYS A 152 -2.51 -16.50 10.15
C LYS A 152 -2.68 -17.56 11.26
N SER A 153 -1.82 -18.57 11.30
CA SER A 153 -1.82 -19.63 12.32
C SER A 153 -0.82 -19.46 13.46
N LYS A 154 -0.01 -18.38 13.47
CA LYS A 154 1.15 -18.24 14.37
C LYS A 154 0.90 -17.26 15.54
N VAL A 155 0.03 -16.27 15.38
CA VAL A 155 -0.19 -15.18 16.35
C VAL A 155 -1.69 -14.84 16.43
N VAL A 156 -2.14 -14.27 17.55
CA VAL A 156 -3.48 -13.67 17.64
C VAL A 156 -3.46 -12.37 16.86
N ILE A 157 -4.13 -12.39 15.71
CA ILE A 157 -4.24 -11.23 14.81
C ILE A 157 -5.40 -10.36 15.29
N THR A 158 -5.16 -9.06 15.40
CA THR A 158 -6.19 -8.12 15.83
C THR A 158 -7.05 -7.71 14.63
N LYS A 159 -6.43 -7.15 13.58
CA LYS A 159 -7.11 -6.73 12.34
C LYS A 159 -6.18 -6.76 11.13
N TYR A 160 -6.78 -6.90 9.96
CA TYR A 160 -6.21 -6.52 8.67
C TYR A 160 -6.86 -5.23 8.19
N VAL A 161 -6.05 -4.38 7.58
CA VAL A 161 -6.51 -3.14 6.96
C VAL A 161 -6.07 -3.14 5.50
N LEU A 162 -7.02 -2.90 4.60
CA LEU A 162 -6.76 -2.64 3.19
C LEU A 162 -7.16 -1.19 2.90
N ALA A 163 -6.18 -0.37 2.52
CA ALA A 163 -6.38 1.02 2.11
C ALA A 163 -6.19 1.17 0.60
N GLU A 164 -7.15 1.77 -0.08
CA GLU A 164 -7.00 2.34 -1.42
C GLU A 164 -6.60 3.80 -1.28
N PHE A 165 -5.66 4.27 -2.11
CA PHE A 165 -5.22 5.65 -2.11
C PHE A 165 -4.86 6.12 -3.52
N GLU A 166 -4.81 7.43 -3.72
CA GLU A 166 -4.36 8.06 -4.95
C GLU A 166 -3.34 9.15 -4.65
N VAL A 167 -2.56 9.56 -5.66
CA VAL A 167 -1.72 10.76 -5.52
C VAL A 167 -2.62 11.98 -5.67
N LYS A 168 -2.82 12.71 -4.58
CA LYS A 168 -3.60 13.95 -4.55
C LYS A 168 -2.91 14.95 -3.65
N ASP A 169 -2.83 16.20 -4.11
CA ASP A 169 -2.14 17.28 -3.41
C ASP A 169 -0.68 16.94 -3.05
N ASP A 170 -0.01 16.17 -3.91
CA ASP A 170 1.37 15.68 -3.77
C ASP A 170 1.60 14.67 -2.62
N VAL A 171 0.55 14.06 -2.08
CA VAL A 171 0.64 13.00 -1.06
C VAL A 171 -0.21 11.78 -1.43
N TYR A 172 0.02 10.64 -0.78
CA TYR A 172 -0.86 9.47 -0.90
C TYR A 172 -2.12 9.67 -0.06
N SER A 173 -3.17 10.18 -0.69
CA SER A 173 -4.47 10.43 -0.05
C SER A 173 -5.33 9.18 -0.11
N VAL A 174 -5.74 8.68 1.05
CA VAL A 174 -6.60 7.51 1.18
C VAL A 174 -8.02 7.85 0.72
N THR A 175 -8.61 6.98 -0.10
CA THR A 175 -9.96 7.13 -0.68
C THR A 175 -10.95 6.13 -0.09
N GLU A 176 -10.48 4.92 0.24
CA GLU A 176 -11.26 3.84 0.83
C GLU A 176 -10.40 3.04 1.80
N VAL A 177 -10.97 2.62 2.92
CA VAL A 177 -10.39 1.64 3.83
C VAL A 177 -11.40 0.57 4.20
N GLN A 178 -10.93 -0.68 4.22
CA GLN A 178 -11.63 -1.81 4.80
C GLN A 178 -10.85 -2.34 6.01
N VAL A 179 -11.55 -2.59 7.12
CA VAL A 179 -10.97 -3.18 8.32
C VAL A 179 -11.67 -4.50 8.62
N VAL A 180 -10.92 -5.59 8.67
CA VAL A 180 -11.49 -6.93 8.93
C VAL A 180 -10.68 -7.69 9.97
N SER A 181 -11.33 -8.62 10.67
CA SER A 181 -10.64 -9.48 11.66
C SER A 181 -10.11 -10.77 11.03
N ASP A 182 -10.55 -11.08 9.80
CA ASP A 182 -10.07 -12.21 9.01
C ASP A 182 -9.82 -11.72 7.58
N ILE A 183 -8.61 -11.95 7.06
CA ILE A 183 -8.20 -11.58 5.71
C ILE A 183 -9.15 -12.11 4.62
N SER A 184 -9.82 -13.25 4.84
CA SER A 184 -10.80 -13.80 3.89
C SER A 184 -12.06 -12.96 3.74
N ASN A 185 -12.30 -12.03 4.67
CA ASN A 185 -13.45 -11.13 4.64
C ASN A 185 -13.16 -9.81 3.91
N LEU A 186 -11.94 -9.61 3.41
CA LEU A 186 -11.62 -8.47 2.55
C LEU A 186 -12.42 -8.57 1.25
N THR A 187 -12.98 -7.44 0.81
CA THR A 187 -13.59 -7.33 -0.52
C THR A 187 -12.50 -6.97 -1.52
N LEU A 188 -11.92 -8.00 -2.14
CA LEU A 188 -10.81 -7.85 -3.09
C LEU A 188 -11.30 -7.48 -4.49
N LEU A 189 -10.62 -6.53 -5.12
CA LEU A 189 -10.92 -6.10 -6.48
C LEU A 189 -10.41 -7.11 -7.51
N THR A 190 -11.28 -7.55 -8.43
CA THR A 190 -10.94 -8.55 -9.47
C THR A 190 -10.79 -7.95 -10.87
N ASN A 191 -11.05 -6.66 -11.04
CA ASN A 191 -11.00 -5.99 -12.34
C ASN A 191 -10.47 -4.56 -12.21
N ILE A 192 -9.25 -4.43 -11.71
CA ILE A 192 -8.55 -3.15 -11.59
C ILE A 192 -8.02 -2.78 -12.96
N THR A 193 -8.62 -1.75 -13.57
CA THR A 193 -8.16 -1.16 -14.83
C THR A 193 -7.48 0.19 -14.62
N ASP A 194 -7.77 0.85 -13.49
CA ASP A 194 -7.17 2.11 -13.10
C ASP A 194 -5.95 1.85 -12.21
N LEU A 195 -4.76 2.10 -12.77
CA LEU A 195 -3.48 1.95 -12.07
C LEU A 195 -2.97 3.27 -11.47
N SER A 196 -3.71 4.38 -11.64
CA SER A 196 -3.40 5.65 -10.97
C SER A 196 -3.68 5.61 -9.46
N LYS A 197 -4.32 4.53 -9.01
CA LYS A 197 -4.54 4.20 -7.60
C LYS A 197 -3.49 3.24 -7.06
N GLY A 198 -3.19 3.40 -5.79
CA GLY A 198 -2.35 2.54 -4.99
C GLY A 198 -3.16 1.81 -3.94
N TYR A 199 -2.54 0.80 -3.35
CA TYR A 199 -3.15 -0.01 -2.31
C TYR A 199 -2.14 -0.34 -1.23
N ALA A 200 -2.55 -0.33 0.03
CA ALA A 200 -1.75 -0.77 1.16
C ALA A 200 -2.52 -1.84 1.95
N LEU A 201 -1.89 -2.99 2.16
CA LEU A 201 -2.41 -4.05 3.01
C LEU A 201 -1.51 -4.16 4.23
N PHE A 202 -2.07 -4.02 5.42
CA PHE A 202 -1.30 -4.17 6.65
C PHE A 202 -2.03 -4.98 7.71
N ARG A 203 -1.24 -5.71 8.49
CA ARG A 203 -1.70 -6.54 9.60
C ARG A 203 -1.36 -5.87 10.92
N THR A 204 -2.32 -5.89 11.83
CA THR A 204 -2.16 -5.41 13.20
C THR A 204 -2.24 -6.57 14.18
N ASP A 205 -1.24 -6.69 15.04
CA ASP A 205 -1.18 -7.63 16.15
C ASP A 205 -1.07 -6.81 17.44
N ASN A 206 -2.00 -7.00 18.38
CA ASN A 206 -2.10 -6.19 19.60
C ASN A 206 -2.06 -4.67 19.32
N ASP A 207 -2.84 -4.22 18.33
CA ASP A 207 -2.97 -2.81 17.92
C ASP A 207 -1.68 -2.17 17.36
N ILE A 208 -0.67 -2.97 17.02
CA ILE A 208 0.57 -2.52 16.37
C ILE A 208 0.63 -3.10 14.97
N VAL A 209 1.00 -2.27 13.98
CA VAL A 209 1.28 -2.78 12.63
C VAL A 209 2.55 -3.63 12.67
N VAL A 210 2.46 -4.89 12.25
CA VAL A 210 3.57 -5.85 12.24
C VAL A 210 4.06 -6.23 10.84
N ASP A 211 3.22 -5.99 9.83
CA ASP A 211 3.54 -6.24 8.44
C ASP A 211 2.71 -5.29 7.56
N CYS A 212 3.32 -4.75 6.51
CA CYS A 212 2.68 -3.81 5.60
C CYS A 212 3.26 -3.95 4.20
N GLU A 213 2.38 -4.20 3.25
CA GLU A 213 2.68 -4.33 1.84
C GLU A 213 1.97 -3.22 1.06
N VAL A 214 2.72 -2.48 0.25
CA VAL A 214 2.21 -1.32 -0.49
C VAL A 214 2.43 -1.50 -1.99
N ILE A 215 1.38 -1.31 -2.78
CA ILE A 215 1.44 -1.19 -4.22
C ILE A 215 1.26 0.29 -4.55
N VAL A 216 2.33 0.94 -5.00
CA VAL A 216 2.29 2.37 -5.34
C VAL A 216 1.55 2.60 -6.67
N PRO A 217 0.85 3.74 -6.82
CA PRO A 217 0.28 4.20 -8.09
C PRO A 217 1.27 4.19 -9.26
N ARG A 218 0.77 4.01 -10.49
CA ARG A 218 1.55 3.96 -11.73
C ARG A 218 0.98 4.83 -12.84
#